data_AF-A0A520IMV7-F1
#
_entry.id   AF-A0A520IMV7-F1
#
_cell.length_a   1.000
_cell.length_b   1.000
_cell.length_c   1.000
_cell.angle_alpha   90.00
_cell.angle_beta   90.00
_cell.angle_gamma   90.00
#
_symmetry.space_group_name_H-M   'P 1'
#
loop_
_entity.id
_entity.type
_entity.pdbx_description
1 polymer ?
#
loop_
_entity_poly.entity_id
_entity_poly.type
_entity_poly.pdbx_seq_one_letter_code
_entity_poly.pdbx_strand_id
1 'polypeptide(L)'
;SQRRSATTDIERRVRAARESDEALVGYLKTFSHAEPVGAIVGAPEIEGRFFYEPGLTALNFTRGRSPLDPFLDRLLRDRDVERPYAMAVQSIPAPDLLPGFAEAHGIDLFDPTVVPRLWLGNAIRVATHYDLMENIAVVVAGRRRFTLFPPDQVGNLYMGPYELTPAGTPVSMVDPDAPDLERYPRFAEAMAHACEATLEPGDALYIPFHWWHAVASLARVNVLCNYWWDPAPPGMPNPYDALLLSLFALRTLPEDQRQVWRTMFDHLVFQTGGDPAAHLPAHVRGVFGAADRDGLERMRVTLLQSLGRTG
;
A
#
# COMPACT_ATOMS: atom_id res chain seq x y z
N SER A 1 25.40 26.56 0.69
CA SER A 1 24.48 25.47 0.40
C SER A 1 23.07 26.05 0.37
N GLN A 2 22.53 26.36 -0.80
CA GLN A 2 21.15 26.81 -0.93
C GLN A 2 20.25 25.59 -0.70
N ARG A 3 19.45 25.60 0.37
CA ARG A 3 18.37 24.63 0.53
C ARG A 3 17.47 24.75 -0.69
N ARG A 4 17.36 23.69 -1.49
CA ARG A 4 16.44 23.62 -2.62
C ARG A 4 15.02 23.55 -2.05
N SER A 5 14.08 24.24 -2.66
CA SER A 5 12.67 24.14 -2.27
C SER A 5 12.09 22.84 -2.83
N ALA A 6 11.32 22.10 -2.02
CA ALA A 6 10.60 20.89 -2.46
C ALA A 6 9.74 21.15 -3.71
N THR A 7 9.23 22.37 -3.89
CA THR A 7 8.49 22.79 -5.09
C THR A 7 9.33 22.69 -6.36
N THR A 8 10.60 23.10 -6.31
CA THR A 8 11.51 23.09 -7.48
C THR A 8 11.90 21.66 -7.89
N ASP A 9 12.00 20.75 -6.92
CA ASP A 9 12.34 19.35 -7.18
C ASP A 9 11.14 18.59 -7.78
N ILE A 10 9.90 18.88 -7.34
CA ILE A 10 8.68 18.33 -7.94
C ILE A 10 8.47 18.83 -9.38
N GLU A 11 8.70 20.12 -9.65
CA GLU A 11 8.60 20.68 -11.00
C GLU A 11 9.57 20.02 -12.00
N ARG A 12 10.73 19.58 -11.53
CA ARG A 12 11.72 18.88 -12.37
C ARG A 12 11.25 17.48 -12.77
N ARG A 13 10.58 16.77 -11.86
CA ARG A 13 10.03 15.42 -12.08
C ARG A 13 9.01 15.37 -13.20
N VAL A 14 8.18 16.40 -13.28
CA VAL A 14 7.02 16.44 -14.18
C VAL A 14 7.33 17.07 -15.53
N ARG A 15 8.54 17.61 -15.73
CA ARG A 15 8.89 18.35 -16.94
C ARG A 15 8.67 17.53 -18.22
N ALA A 16 9.29 16.36 -18.30
CA ALA A 16 9.14 15.48 -19.46
C ALA A 16 7.68 15.00 -19.63
N ALA A 17 6.98 14.75 -18.52
CA ALA A 17 5.57 14.37 -18.54
C ALA A 17 4.62 15.47 -19.04
N ARG A 18 5.00 16.74 -18.89
CA ARG A 18 4.24 17.89 -19.41
C ARG A 18 4.49 18.15 -20.90
N GLU A 19 5.56 17.60 -21.47
CA GLU A 19 5.88 17.74 -22.89
C GLU A 19 5.06 16.74 -23.73
N SER A 20 5.24 15.44 -23.51
CA SER A 20 4.41 14.37 -24.10
C SER A 20 4.69 13.02 -23.44
N ASP A 21 3.86 12.01 -23.73
CA ASP A 21 4.11 10.63 -23.29
C ASP A 21 5.44 10.08 -23.86
N GLU A 22 5.80 10.43 -25.10
CA GLU A 22 7.07 10.04 -25.72
C GLU A 22 8.26 10.70 -25.04
N ALA A 23 8.17 11.99 -24.70
CA ALA A 23 9.23 12.70 -23.98
C ALA A 23 9.45 12.07 -22.60
N LEU A 24 8.36 11.75 -21.89
CA LEU A 24 8.41 11.03 -20.62
C LEU A 24 9.08 9.66 -20.77
N VAL A 25 8.63 8.83 -21.71
CA VAL A 25 9.18 7.49 -21.89
C VAL A 25 10.63 7.53 -22.33
N GLY A 26 11.00 8.41 -23.25
CA GLY A 26 12.39 8.65 -23.64
C GLY A 26 13.25 9.04 -22.44
N TYR A 27 12.73 9.88 -21.55
CA TYR A 27 13.42 10.26 -20.31
C TYR A 27 13.60 9.08 -19.34
N LEU A 28 12.55 8.30 -19.09
CA LEU A 28 12.61 7.12 -18.21
C LEU A 28 13.63 6.09 -18.73
N LYS A 29 13.70 5.90 -20.05
CA LYS A 29 14.66 4.98 -20.69
C LYS A 29 16.14 5.36 -20.47
N THR A 30 16.44 6.62 -20.16
CA THR A 30 17.80 7.04 -19.80
C THR A 30 18.30 6.42 -18.48
N PHE A 31 17.38 5.93 -17.66
CA PHE A 31 17.68 5.20 -16.42
C PHE A 31 17.53 3.68 -16.58
N SER A 32 17.25 3.18 -17.79
CA SER A 32 17.03 1.75 -18.00
C SER A 32 18.27 0.92 -17.72
N HIS A 33 18.04 -0.35 -17.38
CA HIS A 33 19.08 -1.34 -17.13
C HIS A 33 18.63 -2.72 -17.64
N ALA A 34 19.57 -3.67 -17.69
CA ALA A 34 19.34 -4.99 -18.27
C ALA A 34 18.42 -5.89 -17.43
N GLU A 35 18.42 -5.73 -16.10
CA GLU A 35 17.65 -6.60 -15.22
C GLU A 35 16.13 -6.50 -15.45
N PRO A 36 15.41 -7.62 -15.65
CA PRO A 36 13.96 -7.61 -15.82
C PRO A 36 13.23 -7.16 -14.56
N VAL A 37 12.24 -6.30 -14.73
CA VAL A 37 11.41 -5.75 -13.65
C VAL A 37 10.08 -6.49 -13.55
N GLY A 38 9.51 -6.55 -12.33
CA GLY A 38 8.20 -7.15 -12.09
C GLY A 38 7.08 -6.30 -12.67
N ALA A 39 6.15 -6.92 -13.37
CA ALA A 39 4.96 -6.26 -13.90
C ALA A 39 3.74 -7.17 -13.78
N ILE A 40 2.56 -6.57 -13.79
CA ILE A 40 1.28 -7.28 -13.86
C ILE A 40 0.55 -6.92 -15.14
N VAL A 41 -0.17 -7.91 -15.68
CA VAL A 41 -0.96 -7.77 -16.89
C VAL A 41 -2.34 -8.40 -16.71
N GLY A 42 -3.36 -7.64 -17.08
CA GLY A 42 -4.76 -8.05 -17.06
C GLY A 42 -5.39 -7.96 -18.44
N ALA A 43 -6.31 -8.87 -18.73
CA ALA A 43 -6.99 -8.91 -20.01
C ALA A 43 -7.96 -7.71 -20.18
N PRO A 44 -8.26 -7.24 -21.40
CA PRO A 44 -9.13 -6.08 -21.62
C PRO A 44 -10.54 -6.17 -20.99
N GLU A 45 -11.01 -7.39 -20.71
CA GLU A 45 -12.30 -7.68 -20.08
C GLU A 45 -12.39 -7.24 -18.63
N ILE A 46 -11.25 -7.08 -17.93
CA ILE A 46 -11.25 -6.63 -16.53
C ILE A 46 -11.36 -5.10 -16.41
N GLU A 47 -11.33 -4.38 -17.54
CA GLU A 47 -11.49 -2.92 -17.61
C GLU A 47 -10.58 -2.17 -16.63
N GLY A 48 -9.30 -2.59 -16.63
CA GLY A 48 -8.25 -2.01 -15.80
C GLY A 48 -8.32 -2.38 -14.31
N ARG A 49 -9.35 -3.09 -13.83
CA ARG A 49 -9.53 -3.40 -12.42
C ARG A 49 -8.84 -4.71 -12.02
N PHE A 50 -7.65 -4.58 -11.44
CA PHE A 50 -6.91 -5.70 -10.87
C PHE A 50 -7.59 -6.22 -9.60
N PHE A 51 -8.15 -7.42 -9.66
CA PHE A 51 -9.04 -7.97 -8.65
C PHE A 51 -9.09 -9.51 -8.70
N TYR A 52 -10.18 -10.09 -8.23
CA TYR A 52 -10.49 -11.52 -8.29
C TYR A 52 -11.25 -11.91 -9.56
N GLU A 53 -11.08 -13.16 -9.98
CA GLU A 53 -12.00 -13.83 -10.89
C GLU A 53 -13.36 -14.09 -10.21
N PRO A 54 -14.44 -14.34 -10.99
CA PRO A 54 -15.69 -14.83 -10.42
C PRO A 54 -15.45 -16.07 -9.54
N GLY A 55 -15.97 -16.07 -8.32
CA GLY A 55 -15.79 -17.16 -7.35
C GLY A 55 -14.63 -16.98 -6.37
N LEU A 56 -13.79 -15.95 -6.53
CA LEU A 56 -12.75 -15.56 -5.55
C LEU A 56 -11.63 -16.58 -5.33
N THR A 57 -11.48 -17.54 -6.24
CA THR A 57 -10.46 -18.60 -6.15
C THR A 57 -9.14 -18.24 -6.82
N ALA A 58 -9.12 -17.20 -7.66
CA ALA A 58 -7.95 -16.72 -8.37
C ALA A 58 -8.02 -15.20 -8.59
N LEU A 59 -6.88 -14.61 -8.96
CA LEU A 59 -6.78 -13.21 -9.35
C LEU A 59 -7.03 -13.09 -10.86
N ASN A 60 -7.69 -12.02 -11.29
CA ASN A 60 -8.02 -11.78 -12.70
C ASN A 60 -6.83 -11.22 -13.54
N PHE A 61 -5.61 -11.34 -13.02
CA PHE A 61 -4.39 -10.83 -13.64
C PHE A 61 -3.21 -11.76 -13.39
N THR A 62 -2.20 -11.63 -14.24
CA THR A 62 -0.97 -12.40 -14.17
C THR A 62 0.19 -11.53 -13.73
N ARG A 63 1.14 -12.13 -13.02
CA ARG A 63 2.41 -11.50 -12.66
C ARG A 63 3.50 -12.05 -13.56
N GLY A 64 4.37 -11.18 -14.06
CA GLY A 64 5.47 -11.53 -14.94
C GLY A 64 6.68 -10.64 -14.73
N ARG A 65 7.73 -10.91 -15.49
CA ARG A 65 8.92 -10.06 -15.56
C ARG A 65 9.15 -9.62 -16.99
N SER A 66 9.57 -8.37 -17.18
CA SER A 66 9.87 -7.81 -18.49
C SER A 66 11.06 -6.86 -18.39
N PRO A 67 11.94 -6.78 -19.39
CA PRO A 67 12.87 -5.65 -19.47
C PRO A 67 12.09 -4.33 -19.53
N LEU A 68 12.62 -3.27 -18.93
CA LEU A 68 11.90 -2.00 -18.77
C LEU A 68 11.56 -1.35 -20.12
N ASP A 69 12.51 -1.32 -21.05
CA ASP A 69 12.34 -0.67 -22.36
C ASP A 69 11.17 -1.24 -23.18
N PRO A 70 11.08 -2.57 -23.40
CA PRO A 70 9.91 -3.20 -24.01
C PRO A 70 8.59 -2.92 -23.30
N PHE A 71 8.58 -2.83 -21.96
CA PHE A 71 7.39 -2.47 -21.21
C PHE A 71 6.94 -1.05 -21.53
N LEU A 72 7.87 -0.08 -21.52
CA LEU A 72 7.61 1.32 -21.84
C LEU A 72 7.20 1.51 -23.30
N ASP A 73 7.85 0.81 -24.24
CA ASP A 73 7.49 0.86 -25.67
C ASP A 73 6.09 0.33 -25.91
N ARG A 74 5.71 -0.77 -25.25
CA ARG A 74 4.36 -1.29 -25.34
C ARG A 74 3.34 -0.32 -24.74
N LEU A 75 3.67 0.33 -23.63
CA LEU A 75 2.80 1.33 -23.00
C LEU A 75 2.49 2.50 -23.96
N LEU A 76 3.49 2.98 -24.70
CA LEU A 76 3.27 4.00 -25.74
C LEU A 76 2.47 3.45 -26.92
N ARG A 77 2.86 2.27 -27.44
CA ARG A 77 2.22 1.68 -28.63
C ARG A 77 0.74 1.40 -28.40
N ASP A 78 0.40 0.90 -27.22
CA ASP A 78 -0.97 0.46 -26.90
C ASP A 78 -1.85 1.64 -26.39
N ARG A 79 -1.33 2.88 -26.31
CA ARG A 79 -2.05 4.04 -25.74
C ARG A 79 -3.32 4.43 -26.52
N ASP A 80 -3.28 4.22 -27.83
CA ASP A 80 -4.35 4.59 -28.77
C ASP A 80 -5.31 3.41 -29.03
N VAL A 81 -5.06 2.27 -28.38
CA VAL A 81 -5.99 1.13 -28.38
C VAL A 81 -7.15 1.46 -27.45
N GLU A 82 -8.37 1.26 -27.92
CA GLU A 82 -9.59 1.58 -27.16
C GLU A 82 -9.64 0.80 -25.84
N ARG A 83 -9.45 -0.52 -25.92
CA ARG A 83 -9.42 -1.46 -24.79
C ARG A 83 -8.07 -2.20 -24.73
N PRO A 84 -7.00 -1.55 -24.25
CA PRO A 84 -5.70 -2.19 -24.15
C PRO A 84 -5.72 -3.23 -23.02
N TYR A 85 -4.70 -4.10 -23.01
CA TYR A 85 -4.40 -4.87 -21.81
C TYR A 85 -4.08 -3.92 -20.67
N ALA A 86 -4.59 -4.21 -19.47
CA ALA A 86 -4.21 -3.49 -18.26
C ALA A 86 -2.76 -3.85 -17.93
N MET A 87 -1.88 -2.86 -17.75
CA MET A 87 -0.46 -3.09 -17.50
C MET A 87 0.05 -2.20 -16.39
N ALA A 88 0.73 -2.78 -15.40
CA ALA A 88 1.33 -2.00 -14.33
C ALA A 88 2.65 -2.61 -13.81
N VAL A 89 3.63 -1.75 -13.58
CA VAL A 89 4.75 -1.98 -12.65
C VAL A 89 4.32 -1.39 -11.31
N GLN A 90 4.38 -2.19 -10.25
CA GLN A 90 3.80 -1.85 -8.96
C GLN A 90 4.86 -1.80 -7.87
N SER A 91 4.97 -0.65 -7.21
CA SER A 91 5.74 -0.47 -5.97
C SER A 91 7.17 -0.98 -6.05
N ILE A 92 7.93 -0.64 -7.09
CA ILE A 92 9.37 -1.01 -7.14
C ILE A 92 10.18 0.15 -6.56
N PRO A 93 11.17 -0.10 -5.67
CA PRO A 93 12.09 0.94 -5.21
C PRO A 93 12.71 1.67 -6.40
N ALA A 94 12.76 3.00 -6.36
CA ALA A 94 13.26 3.79 -7.48
C ALA A 94 14.70 3.41 -7.89
N PRO A 95 15.64 3.13 -6.96
CA PRO A 95 16.99 2.67 -7.34
C PRO A 95 17.00 1.35 -8.09
N ASP A 96 16.01 0.48 -7.87
CA ASP A 96 15.91 -0.84 -8.51
C ASP A 96 15.19 -0.79 -9.86
N LEU A 97 14.39 0.26 -10.11
CA LEU A 97 13.63 0.42 -11.35
C LEU A 97 14.27 1.41 -12.32
N LEU A 98 14.75 2.53 -11.78
CA LEU A 98 15.36 3.65 -12.51
C LEU A 98 16.60 4.13 -11.71
N PRO A 99 17.72 3.40 -11.72
CA PRO A 99 18.95 3.81 -11.05
C PRO A 99 19.36 5.25 -11.38
N GLY A 100 19.55 6.11 -10.38
CA GLY A 100 19.83 7.54 -10.58
C GLY A 100 18.59 8.46 -10.53
N PHE A 101 17.38 7.91 -10.55
CA PHE A 101 16.14 8.69 -10.49
C PHE A 101 15.99 9.42 -9.15
N ALA A 102 16.24 8.73 -8.03
CA ALA A 102 16.09 9.31 -6.70
C ALA A 102 17.06 10.48 -6.48
N GLU A 103 18.27 10.39 -7.03
CA GLU A 103 19.30 11.43 -6.99
C GLU A 103 18.94 12.61 -7.88
N ALA A 104 18.37 12.36 -9.06
CA ALA A 104 17.95 13.40 -9.99
C ALA A 104 16.75 14.21 -9.49
N HIS A 105 15.93 13.60 -8.62
CA HIS A 105 14.60 14.06 -8.27
C HIS A 105 14.31 14.13 -6.77
N GLY A 106 15.26 13.88 -5.88
CA GLY A 106 15.02 13.77 -4.43
C GLY A 106 14.16 14.92 -3.85
N ILE A 107 13.35 14.61 -2.84
CA ILE A 107 12.55 15.60 -2.12
C ILE A 107 13.14 15.75 -0.72
N ASP A 108 13.56 16.96 -0.35
CA ASP A 108 14.09 17.31 0.99
C ASP A 108 12.97 17.45 2.03
N LEU A 109 12.15 16.41 2.14
CA LEU A 109 11.05 16.29 3.12
C LEU A 109 11.20 15.04 3.98
N PHE A 110 11.88 14.01 3.49
CA PHE A 110 11.98 12.71 4.13
C PHE A 110 13.40 12.45 4.63
N ASP A 111 13.52 11.61 5.66
CA ASP A 111 14.81 11.06 6.04
C ASP A 111 15.46 10.34 4.84
N PRO A 112 16.78 10.45 4.61
CA PRO A 112 17.45 9.81 3.48
C PRO A 112 17.27 8.28 3.41
N THR A 113 16.88 7.62 4.51
CA THR A 113 16.56 6.20 4.54
C THR A 113 15.21 5.86 3.91
N VAL A 114 14.33 6.84 3.70
CA VAL A 114 13.04 6.67 3.03
C VAL A 114 13.26 6.58 1.51
N VAL A 115 13.26 5.35 1.01
CA VAL A 115 13.45 5.08 -0.41
C VAL A 115 12.15 5.30 -1.19
N PRO A 116 12.12 6.18 -2.20
CA PRO A 116 10.94 6.37 -3.04
C PRO A 116 10.62 5.10 -3.82
N ARG A 117 9.34 4.84 -4.04
CA ARG A 117 8.84 3.72 -4.85
C ARG A 117 8.06 4.22 -6.04
N LEU A 118 8.18 3.51 -7.16
CA LEU A 118 7.63 3.91 -8.45
C LEU A 118 6.53 2.96 -8.91
N TRP A 119 5.53 3.57 -9.54
CA TRP A 119 4.41 2.88 -10.15
C TRP A 119 4.23 3.40 -11.57
N LEU A 120 4.26 2.51 -12.56
CA LEU A 120 4.11 2.86 -13.97
C LEU A 120 3.03 2.00 -14.61
N GLY A 121 2.24 2.56 -15.51
CA GLY A 121 1.22 1.78 -16.20
C GLY A 121 0.24 2.63 -16.97
N ASN A 122 -0.77 1.96 -17.53
CA ASN A 122 -1.88 2.61 -18.22
C ASN A 122 -3.07 2.85 -17.28
N ALA A 123 -4.24 3.11 -17.87
CA ALA A 123 -5.47 3.33 -17.14
C ALA A 123 -5.89 2.03 -16.41
N ILE A 124 -5.69 2.01 -15.09
CA ILE A 124 -5.94 0.87 -14.21
C ILE A 124 -6.53 1.34 -12.89
N ARG A 125 -7.25 0.44 -12.23
CA ARG A 125 -7.91 0.66 -10.94
C ARG A 125 -7.38 -0.34 -9.92
N VAL A 126 -6.82 0.19 -8.83
CA VAL A 126 -6.41 -0.58 -7.66
C VAL A 126 -7.57 -0.56 -6.67
N ALA A 127 -8.02 -1.76 -6.27
CA ALA A 127 -9.12 -1.92 -5.32
C ALA A 127 -8.81 -1.25 -3.98
N THR A 128 -9.86 -0.82 -3.26
CA THR A 128 -9.71 -0.15 -1.97
C THR A 128 -8.95 -1.05 -0.99
N HIS A 129 -7.84 -0.56 -0.46
CA HIS A 129 -6.98 -1.27 0.49
C HIS A 129 -6.38 -0.28 1.49
N TYR A 130 -5.63 -0.77 2.46
CA TYR A 130 -4.87 0.05 3.39
C TYR A 130 -3.42 -0.43 3.45
N ASP A 131 -2.54 0.49 3.82
CA ASP A 131 -1.13 0.22 4.09
C ASP A 131 -0.85 0.34 5.59
N LEU A 132 0.13 -0.41 6.07
CA LEU A 132 0.68 -0.28 7.42
C LEU A 132 1.90 0.66 7.44
N MET A 133 1.82 1.72 6.65
CA MET A 133 2.87 2.73 6.50
C MET A 133 2.19 4.10 6.37
N GLU A 134 2.87 5.14 6.82
CA GLU A 134 2.57 6.50 6.39
C GLU A 134 2.97 6.68 4.93
N ASN A 135 2.20 7.43 4.13
CA ASN A 135 2.43 7.51 2.69
C ASN A 135 2.26 8.92 2.13
N ILE A 136 3.22 9.39 1.34
CA ILE A 136 3.02 10.54 0.45
C ILE A 136 3.11 10.06 -1.00
N ALA A 137 2.04 10.23 -1.75
CA ALA A 137 1.92 9.87 -3.16
C ALA A 137 2.02 11.12 -4.04
N VAL A 138 3.00 11.16 -4.94
CA VAL A 138 3.26 12.28 -5.87
C VAL A 138 2.98 11.81 -7.30
N VAL A 139 2.09 12.50 -8.00
CA VAL A 139 1.80 12.22 -9.41
C VAL A 139 2.92 12.83 -10.27
N VAL A 140 3.70 11.96 -10.92
CA VAL A 140 4.79 12.37 -11.83
C VAL A 140 4.25 12.55 -13.25
N ALA A 141 3.36 11.67 -13.69
CA ALA A 141 2.74 11.70 -15.00
C ALA A 141 1.33 11.11 -14.98
N GLY A 142 0.51 11.53 -15.94
CA GLY A 142 -0.90 11.14 -16.03
C GLY A 142 -1.76 11.84 -14.99
N ARG A 143 -2.93 11.26 -14.68
CA ARG A 143 -3.87 11.78 -13.67
C ARG A 143 -4.33 10.63 -12.79
N ARG A 144 -4.48 10.87 -11.50
CA ARG A 144 -4.94 9.84 -10.56
C ARG A 144 -6.06 10.35 -9.69
N ARG A 145 -7.12 9.56 -9.59
CA ARG A 145 -8.17 9.78 -8.61
C ARG A 145 -7.97 8.85 -7.43
N PHE A 146 -7.96 9.44 -6.24
CA PHE A 146 -7.89 8.77 -4.97
C PHE A 146 -9.24 8.92 -4.26
N THR A 147 -9.80 7.81 -3.79
CA THR A 147 -10.98 7.81 -2.91
C THR A 147 -10.56 7.19 -1.59
N LEU A 148 -10.50 8.00 -0.53
CA LEU A 148 -10.00 7.62 0.79
C LEU A 148 -11.15 7.43 1.76
N PHE A 149 -11.01 6.47 2.67
CA PHE A 149 -11.95 6.21 3.76
C PHE A 149 -11.20 6.13 5.09
N PRO A 150 -11.74 6.72 6.17
CA PRO A 150 -11.15 6.61 7.49
C PRO A 150 -11.04 5.15 7.97
N PRO A 151 -10.07 4.82 8.84
CA PRO A 151 -9.87 3.44 9.32
C PRO A 151 -11.09 2.82 10.01
N ASP A 152 -11.92 3.64 10.68
CA ASP A 152 -13.14 3.20 11.37
C ASP A 152 -14.26 2.70 10.42
N GLN A 153 -14.13 2.96 9.12
CA GLN A 153 -15.04 2.46 8.09
C GLN A 153 -14.82 1.00 7.71
N VAL A 154 -13.83 0.31 8.31
CA VAL A 154 -13.53 -1.11 8.01
C VAL A 154 -14.77 -2.02 7.99
N GLY A 155 -15.73 -1.79 8.89
CA GLY A 155 -16.98 -2.57 8.93
C GLY A 155 -17.91 -2.35 7.74
N ASN A 156 -17.77 -1.23 7.03
CA ASN A 156 -18.59 -0.81 5.90
C ASN A 156 -17.92 -1.08 4.53
N LEU A 157 -16.66 -1.51 4.52
CA LEU A 157 -15.84 -1.73 3.32
C LEU A 157 -15.81 -3.18 2.83
N TYR A 158 -16.48 -4.10 3.51
CA TYR A 158 -16.63 -5.50 3.07
C TYR A 158 -15.30 -6.14 2.64
N MET A 159 -14.38 -6.32 3.59
CA MET A 159 -13.06 -6.91 3.33
C MET A 159 -13.16 -8.28 2.64
N GLY A 160 -12.30 -8.49 1.65
CA GLY A 160 -12.17 -9.74 0.91
C GLY A 160 -11.40 -10.84 1.66
N PRO A 161 -11.09 -11.94 0.96
CA PRO A 161 -10.33 -13.07 1.51
C PRO A 161 -8.96 -12.67 2.09
N TYR A 162 -8.56 -13.36 3.16
CA TYR A 162 -7.28 -13.12 3.84
C TYR A 162 -6.15 -13.96 3.24
N GLU A 163 -6.49 -15.09 2.65
CA GLU A 163 -5.57 -16.11 2.13
C GLU A 163 -5.15 -15.81 0.69
N LEU A 164 -6.00 -15.14 -0.08
CA LEU A 164 -5.74 -14.71 -1.45
C LEU A 164 -5.89 -13.20 -1.54
N THR A 165 -4.77 -12.49 -1.55
CA THR A 165 -4.74 -11.03 -1.62
C THR A 165 -4.07 -10.55 -2.93
N PRO A 166 -4.59 -9.49 -3.58
CA PRO A 166 -3.96 -8.93 -4.78
C PRO A 166 -2.56 -8.36 -4.53
N ALA A 167 -2.31 -7.81 -3.34
CA ALA A 167 -1.06 -7.08 -3.03
C ALA A 167 -0.56 -7.26 -1.58
N GLY A 168 -0.94 -8.36 -0.90
CA GLY A 168 -0.47 -8.67 0.46
C GLY A 168 -1.44 -8.29 1.58
N THR A 169 -2.39 -7.38 1.33
CA THR A 169 -3.49 -7.06 2.27
C THR A 169 -4.87 -7.34 1.65
N PRO A 170 -5.89 -7.69 2.45
CA PRO A 170 -7.24 -7.84 1.96
C PRO A 170 -7.76 -6.52 1.39
N VAL A 171 -8.40 -6.61 0.24
CA VAL A 171 -9.03 -5.46 -0.43
C VAL A 171 -10.52 -5.43 -0.15
N SER A 172 -11.15 -4.26 -0.25
CA SER A 172 -12.62 -4.13 -0.29
C SER A 172 -13.19 -4.95 -1.43
N MET A 173 -14.32 -5.61 -1.17
CA MET A 173 -15.07 -6.31 -2.21
C MET A 173 -15.85 -5.37 -3.14
N VAL A 174 -15.96 -4.09 -2.78
CA VAL A 174 -16.78 -3.09 -3.48
C VAL A 174 -15.92 -2.25 -4.42
N ASP A 175 -16.42 -1.99 -5.62
CA ASP A 175 -15.87 -0.97 -6.53
C ASP A 175 -16.48 0.39 -6.17
N PRO A 176 -15.68 1.37 -5.70
CA PRO A 176 -16.22 2.70 -5.36
C PRO A 176 -16.79 3.45 -6.57
N ASP A 177 -16.35 3.12 -7.80
CA ASP A 177 -16.83 3.75 -9.03
C ASP A 177 -18.17 3.18 -9.52
N ALA A 178 -18.50 1.96 -9.08
CA ALA A 178 -19.71 1.25 -9.48
C ALA A 178 -20.18 0.32 -8.33
N PRO A 179 -20.61 0.87 -7.18
CA PRO A 179 -20.94 0.07 -6.02
C PRO A 179 -22.26 -0.69 -6.21
N ASP A 180 -22.23 -2.00 -6.03
CA ASP A 180 -23.42 -2.84 -5.91
C ASP A 180 -24.00 -2.70 -4.49
N LEU A 181 -24.86 -1.70 -4.29
CA LEU A 181 -25.47 -1.40 -3.00
C LEU A 181 -26.59 -2.38 -2.60
N GLU A 182 -27.09 -3.18 -3.53
CA GLU A 182 -28.01 -4.28 -3.17
C GLU A 182 -27.25 -5.38 -2.43
N ARG A 183 -26.05 -5.71 -2.92
CA ARG A 183 -25.16 -6.68 -2.28
C ARG A 183 -24.39 -6.13 -1.09
N TYR A 184 -23.99 -4.85 -1.15
CA TYR A 184 -23.12 -4.19 -0.17
C TYR A 184 -23.76 -2.92 0.41
N PRO A 185 -24.94 -3.01 1.06
CA PRO A 185 -25.71 -1.83 1.47
C PRO A 185 -24.98 -0.89 2.44
N ARG A 186 -24.09 -1.41 3.30
CA ARG A 186 -23.30 -0.59 4.24
C ARG A 186 -22.25 0.26 3.55
N PHE A 187 -21.92 0.00 2.29
CA PHE A 187 -20.92 0.79 1.56
C PHE A 187 -21.39 2.22 1.34
N ALA A 188 -22.71 2.47 1.33
CA ALA A 188 -23.27 3.82 1.33
C ALA A 188 -22.80 4.63 2.55
N GLU A 189 -22.68 4.01 3.72
CA GLU A 189 -22.13 4.66 4.92
C GLU A 189 -20.64 4.97 4.72
N ALA A 190 -19.85 4.04 4.21
CA ALA A 190 -18.43 4.30 3.91
C ALA A 190 -18.27 5.51 2.97
N MET A 191 -19.08 5.58 1.90
CA MET A 191 -19.04 6.70 0.95
C MET A 191 -19.45 8.04 1.58
N ALA A 192 -20.31 8.05 2.59
CA ALA A 192 -20.66 9.28 3.31
C ALA A 192 -19.46 9.89 4.07
N HIS A 193 -18.46 9.07 4.42
CA HIS A 193 -17.21 9.49 5.09
C HIS A 193 -16.01 9.55 4.12
N ALA A 194 -16.23 9.32 2.82
CA ALA A 194 -15.15 9.26 1.85
C ALA A 194 -14.64 10.66 1.48
N CYS A 195 -13.33 10.77 1.30
CA CYS A 195 -12.68 11.94 0.72
C CYS A 195 -12.17 11.57 -0.68
N GLU A 196 -12.52 12.37 -1.70
CA GLU A 196 -12.05 12.14 -3.07
C GLU A 196 -11.17 13.30 -3.56
N ALA A 197 -10.07 12.97 -4.23
CA ALA A 197 -9.20 13.94 -4.90
C ALA A 197 -8.72 13.40 -6.25
N THR A 198 -8.80 14.22 -7.30
CA THR A 198 -8.13 13.94 -8.58
C THR A 198 -6.88 14.80 -8.70
N LEU A 199 -5.74 14.14 -8.80
CA LEU A 199 -4.41 14.73 -8.81
C LEU A 199 -3.83 14.78 -10.22
N GLU A 200 -3.16 15.89 -10.52
CA GLU A 200 -2.45 16.17 -11.77
C GLU A 200 -0.92 16.07 -11.59
N PRO A 201 -0.13 16.06 -12.69
CA PRO A 201 1.33 16.01 -12.58
C PRO A 201 1.91 17.17 -11.75
N GLY A 202 2.45 16.82 -10.60
CA GLY A 202 3.04 17.72 -9.61
C GLY A 202 2.29 17.73 -8.27
N ASP A 203 1.05 17.25 -8.25
CA ASP A 203 0.29 17.16 -7.02
C ASP A 203 0.81 16.02 -6.12
N ALA A 204 0.70 16.24 -4.81
CA ALA A 204 1.03 15.28 -3.80
C ALA A 204 -0.15 15.10 -2.83
N LEU A 205 -0.36 13.86 -2.39
CA LEU A 205 -1.38 13.50 -1.40
C LEU A 205 -0.74 12.72 -0.26
N TYR A 206 -0.97 13.17 0.97
CA TYR A 206 -0.66 12.40 2.16
C TYR A 206 -1.81 11.43 2.46
N ILE A 207 -1.48 10.16 2.60
CA ILE A 207 -2.39 9.07 2.99
C ILE A 207 -1.89 8.60 4.36
N PRO A 208 -2.64 8.88 5.45
CA PRO A 208 -2.20 8.51 6.77
C PRO A 208 -2.20 7.00 6.98
N PHE A 209 -1.42 6.54 7.96
CA PHE A 209 -1.37 5.14 8.36
C PHE A 209 -2.77 4.51 8.47
N HIS A 210 -2.95 3.35 7.84
CA HIS A 210 -4.19 2.55 7.85
C HIS A 210 -5.42 3.21 7.20
N TRP A 211 -5.28 4.37 6.55
CA TRP A 211 -6.38 4.91 5.75
C TRP A 211 -6.62 4.03 4.52
N TRP A 212 -7.89 3.67 4.36
CA TRP A 212 -8.32 2.91 3.19
C TRP A 212 -8.31 3.82 1.98
N HIS A 213 -7.86 3.33 0.84
CA HIS A 213 -7.81 4.13 -0.38
C HIS A 213 -7.96 3.26 -1.63
N ALA A 214 -8.81 3.71 -2.54
CA ALA A 214 -8.88 3.24 -3.91
C ALA A 214 -8.12 4.21 -4.83
N VAL A 215 -7.47 3.68 -5.87
CA VAL A 215 -6.69 4.49 -6.80
C VAL A 215 -7.06 4.16 -8.24
N ALA A 216 -7.58 5.14 -8.95
CA ALA A 216 -7.84 5.06 -10.39
C ALA A 216 -6.80 5.88 -11.15
N SER A 217 -5.97 5.23 -11.95
CA SER A 217 -5.10 5.89 -12.94
C SER A 217 -5.93 6.17 -14.19
N LEU A 218 -6.02 7.45 -14.58
CA LEU A 218 -6.99 7.91 -15.57
C LEU A 218 -6.38 8.14 -16.97
N ALA A 219 -5.07 8.35 -17.06
CA ALA A 219 -4.39 8.59 -18.33
C ALA A 219 -3.96 7.27 -19.00
N ARG A 220 -3.56 7.34 -20.29
CA ARG A 220 -3.02 6.18 -21.00
C ARG A 220 -1.59 5.83 -20.57
N VAL A 221 -0.84 6.81 -20.07
CA VAL A 221 0.49 6.64 -19.46
C VAL A 221 0.49 7.35 -18.11
N ASN A 222 0.82 6.64 -17.03
CA ASN A 222 0.85 7.18 -15.68
C ASN A 222 2.14 6.80 -14.97
N VAL A 223 2.65 7.72 -14.14
CA VAL A 223 3.81 7.49 -13.26
C VAL A 223 3.51 8.06 -11.88
N LEU A 224 3.61 7.24 -10.83
CA LEU A 224 3.53 7.65 -9.42
C LEU A 224 4.91 7.50 -8.82
N CYS A 225 5.26 8.44 -7.95
CA CYS A 225 6.31 8.23 -6.99
C CYS A 225 5.70 8.36 -5.59
N ASN A 226 5.81 7.34 -4.76
CA ASN A 226 5.35 7.41 -3.38
C ASN A 226 6.48 7.16 -2.38
N TYR A 227 6.29 7.65 -1.17
CA TYR A 227 7.22 7.56 -0.06
C TYR A 227 6.52 6.89 1.11
N TRP A 228 7.01 5.73 1.52
CA TRP A 228 6.51 5.02 2.69
C TRP A 228 7.50 5.11 3.84
N TRP A 229 7.00 5.46 5.02
CA TRP A 229 7.77 5.39 6.26
C TRP A 229 6.90 4.88 7.41
N ASP A 230 7.55 4.37 8.44
CA ASP A 230 6.89 3.92 9.67
C ASP A 230 7.62 4.57 10.85
N PRO A 231 6.92 5.37 11.68
CA PRO A 231 7.53 5.94 12.89
C PRO A 231 7.80 4.89 13.99
N ALA A 232 7.28 3.67 13.86
CA ALA A 232 7.56 2.60 14.80
C ALA A 232 9.06 2.24 14.82
N PRO A 233 9.59 1.76 15.97
CA PRO A 233 10.99 1.37 16.05
C PRO A 233 11.35 0.27 15.03
N PRO A 234 12.56 0.30 14.45
CA PRO A 234 12.99 -0.73 13.51
C PRO A 234 13.00 -2.13 14.14
N GLY A 235 12.67 -3.15 13.35
CA GLY A 235 12.70 -4.54 13.78
C GLY A 235 11.47 -5.01 14.58
N MET A 236 10.43 -4.18 14.67
CA MET A 236 9.15 -4.59 15.24
C MET A 236 8.43 -5.60 14.32
N PRO A 237 7.69 -6.58 14.89
CA PRO A 237 6.84 -7.47 14.11
C PRO A 237 5.76 -6.70 13.35
N ASN A 238 5.29 -7.27 12.24
CA ASN A 238 4.18 -6.70 11.48
C ASN A 238 2.88 -6.78 12.32
N PRO A 239 2.17 -5.66 12.57
CA PRO A 239 0.90 -5.67 13.31
C PRO A 239 -0.16 -6.60 12.71
N TYR A 240 -0.12 -6.83 11.40
CA TYR A 240 -1.02 -7.76 10.73
C TYR A 240 -0.83 -9.21 11.19
N ASP A 241 0.40 -9.64 11.47
CA ASP A 241 0.68 -10.98 11.97
C ASP A 241 0.06 -11.18 13.37
N ALA A 242 0.08 -10.13 14.20
CA ALA A 242 -0.59 -10.14 15.50
C ALA A 242 -2.11 -10.26 15.37
N LEU A 243 -2.71 -9.59 14.38
CA LEU A 243 -4.13 -9.75 14.05
C LEU A 243 -4.45 -11.19 13.63
N LEU A 244 -3.66 -11.79 12.73
CA LEU A 244 -3.86 -13.17 12.29
C LEU A 244 -3.75 -14.18 13.43
N LEU A 245 -2.74 -14.03 14.30
CA LEU A 245 -2.60 -14.85 15.50
C LEU A 245 -3.79 -14.69 16.46
N SER A 246 -4.31 -13.47 16.61
CA SER A 246 -5.49 -13.19 17.43
C SER A 246 -6.75 -13.82 16.84
N LEU A 247 -6.93 -13.79 15.51
CA LEU A 247 -8.03 -14.46 14.83
C LEU A 247 -7.93 -15.99 14.99
N PHE A 248 -6.72 -16.55 14.89
CA PHE A 248 -6.48 -17.96 15.10
C PHE A 248 -6.83 -18.42 16.53
N ALA A 249 -6.42 -17.65 17.55
CA ALA A 249 -6.57 -18.05 18.94
C ALA A 249 -7.92 -17.67 19.56
N LEU A 250 -8.51 -16.53 19.17
CA LEU A 250 -9.62 -15.91 19.92
C LEU A 250 -10.97 -15.97 19.20
N ARG A 251 -10.99 -16.07 17.86
CA ARG A 251 -12.23 -15.91 17.08
C ARG A 251 -13.30 -16.95 17.41
N THR A 252 -12.90 -18.18 17.72
CA THR A 252 -13.79 -19.33 17.98
C THR A 252 -14.21 -19.44 19.45
N LEU A 253 -13.65 -18.62 20.35
CA LEU A 253 -14.03 -18.62 21.75
C LEU A 253 -15.49 -18.16 21.92
N PRO A 254 -16.19 -18.66 22.95
CA PRO A 254 -17.48 -18.12 23.40
C PRO A 254 -17.41 -16.60 23.64
N GLU A 255 -18.53 -15.90 23.44
CA GLU A 255 -18.59 -14.44 23.49
C GLU A 255 -18.13 -13.87 24.84
N ASP A 256 -18.55 -14.47 25.95
CA ASP A 256 -18.12 -14.09 27.30
C ASP A 256 -16.60 -14.18 27.45
N GLN A 257 -15.97 -15.21 26.90
CA GLN A 257 -14.51 -15.36 26.91
C GLN A 257 -13.81 -14.35 26.00
N ARG A 258 -14.39 -14.02 24.84
CA ARG A 258 -13.86 -12.95 23.97
C ARG A 258 -13.87 -11.59 24.66
N GLN A 259 -14.90 -11.29 25.45
CA GLN A 259 -14.97 -10.05 26.23
C GLN A 259 -13.90 -9.98 27.35
N VAL A 260 -13.58 -11.11 27.99
CA VAL A 260 -12.47 -11.18 28.94
C VAL A 260 -11.14 -10.89 28.22
N TRP A 261 -10.89 -11.50 27.07
CA TRP A 261 -9.68 -11.23 26.29
C TRP A 261 -9.62 -9.79 25.75
N ARG A 262 -10.75 -9.20 25.36
CA ARG A 262 -10.81 -7.76 25.02
C ARG A 262 -10.31 -6.91 26.18
N THR A 263 -10.78 -7.16 27.39
CA THR A 263 -10.33 -6.45 28.60
C THR A 263 -8.81 -6.58 28.80
N MET A 264 -8.25 -7.77 28.55
CA MET A 264 -6.81 -8.01 28.62
C MET A 264 -6.04 -7.23 27.54
N PHE A 265 -6.53 -7.19 26.30
CA PHE A 265 -5.92 -6.41 25.22
C PHE A 265 -5.99 -4.90 25.50
N ASP A 266 -7.13 -4.41 25.97
CA ASP A 266 -7.34 -3.01 26.30
C ASP A 266 -6.36 -2.54 27.39
N HIS A 267 -6.07 -3.39 28.37
CA HIS A 267 -5.12 -3.09 29.45
C HIS A 267 -3.65 -3.27 29.03
N LEU A 268 -3.31 -4.39 28.39
CA LEU A 268 -1.91 -4.79 28.15
C LEU A 268 -1.34 -4.31 26.82
N VAL A 269 -2.16 -4.28 25.76
CA VAL A 269 -1.72 -3.96 24.38
C VAL A 269 -2.06 -2.52 24.03
N PHE A 270 -3.32 -2.12 24.20
CA PHE A 270 -3.78 -0.77 23.86
C PHE A 270 -3.56 0.24 24.99
N GLN A 271 -3.22 -0.24 26.20
CA GLN A 271 -2.84 0.59 27.36
C GLN A 271 -3.85 1.69 27.69
N THR A 272 -5.15 1.40 27.50
CA THR A 272 -6.25 2.36 27.69
C THR A 272 -6.34 2.92 29.11
N GLY A 273 -5.74 2.23 30.09
CA GLY A 273 -5.64 2.63 31.50
C GLY A 273 -4.26 3.13 31.95
N GLY A 274 -3.32 3.39 31.02
CA GLY A 274 -1.92 3.75 31.32
C GLY A 274 -0.95 2.56 31.29
N ASP A 275 0.30 2.77 31.75
CA ASP A 275 1.36 1.75 31.76
C ASP A 275 0.96 0.55 32.66
N PRO A 276 0.71 -0.64 32.08
CA PRO A 276 0.23 -1.81 32.84
C PRO A 276 1.28 -2.32 33.85
N ALA A 277 2.56 -2.02 33.64
CA ALA A 277 3.66 -2.44 34.49
C ALA A 277 4.16 -1.33 35.44
N ALA A 278 3.43 -0.22 35.57
CA ALA A 278 3.83 0.90 36.43
C ALA A 278 4.03 0.49 37.91
N HIS A 279 3.26 -0.48 38.38
CA HIS A 279 3.33 -1.02 39.74
C HIS A 279 4.54 -1.94 39.99
N LEU A 280 5.26 -2.34 38.93
CA LEU A 280 6.41 -3.25 39.01
C LEU A 280 7.74 -2.48 39.04
N PRO A 281 8.71 -2.92 39.87
CA PRO A 281 10.09 -2.45 39.76
C PRO A 281 10.66 -2.67 38.35
N ALA A 282 11.47 -1.72 37.86
CA ALA A 282 11.96 -1.73 36.47
C ALA A 282 12.62 -3.06 36.04
N HIS A 283 13.37 -3.70 36.94
CA HIS A 283 14.11 -4.94 36.65
C HIS A 283 13.23 -6.18 36.45
N VAL A 284 11.93 -6.12 36.76
CA VAL A 284 10.97 -7.24 36.55
C VAL A 284 9.84 -6.93 35.57
N ARG A 285 9.87 -5.77 34.90
CA ARG A 285 8.80 -5.40 33.93
C ARG A 285 8.75 -6.30 32.69
N GLY A 286 9.84 -7.01 32.38
CA GLY A 286 9.88 -8.00 31.31
C GLY A 286 9.49 -7.41 29.96
N VAL A 287 8.47 -7.99 29.31
CA VAL A 287 7.94 -7.54 28.00
C VAL A 287 7.33 -6.14 28.03
N PHE A 288 6.99 -5.62 29.22
CA PHE A 288 6.51 -4.25 29.43
C PHE A 288 7.64 -3.27 29.78
N GLY A 289 8.88 -3.73 29.83
CA GLY A 289 10.06 -2.88 29.96
C GLY A 289 10.37 -2.13 28.67
N ALA A 290 11.52 -1.44 28.62
CA ALA A 290 12.00 -0.87 27.36
C ALA A 290 12.11 -1.99 26.30
N ALA A 291 11.60 -1.73 25.09
CA ALA A 291 11.66 -2.67 23.97
C ALA A 291 13.10 -2.74 23.43
N ASP A 292 13.98 -3.40 24.18
CA ASP A 292 15.30 -3.75 23.70
C ASP A 292 15.24 -4.96 22.77
N ARG A 293 16.25 -5.06 21.89
CA ARG A 293 16.32 -6.09 20.86
C ARG A 293 16.26 -7.50 21.45
N ASP A 294 16.92 -7.71 22.58
CA ASP A 294 17.00 -9.03 23.22
C ASP A 294 15.64 -9.45 23.80
N GLY A 295 14.86 -8.50 24.33
CA GLY A 295 13.49 -8.71 24.80
C GLY A 295 12.54 -9.14 23.69
N LEU A 296 12.59 -8.45 22.55
CA LEU A 296 11.79 -8.79 21.37
C LEU A 296 12.15 -10.18 20.82
N GLU A 297 13.44 -10.51 20.75
CA GLU A 297 13.88 -11.83 20.31
C GLU A 297 13.48 -12.95 21.29
N ARG A 298 13.56 -12.72 22.60
CA ARG A 298 13.03 -13.67 23.60
C ARG A 298 11.53 -13.92 23.42
N MET A 299 10.76 -12.86 23.19
CA MET A 299 9.31 -12.98 22.95
C MET A 299 9.03 -13.76 21.66
N ARG A 300 9.77 -13.47 20.58
CA ARG A 300 9.68 -14.20 19.31
C ARG A 300 9.95 -15.69 19.47
N VAL A 301 11.05 -16.06 20.13
CA VAL A 301 11.41 -17.47 20.39
C VAL A 301 10.33 -18.16 21.21
N THR A 302 9.79 -17.49 22.23
CA THR A 302 8.71 -18.04 23.06
C THR A 302 7.45 -18.32 22.24
N LEU A 303 7.04 -17.39 21.37
CA LEU A 303 5.90 -17.57 20.48
C LEU A 303 6.11 -18.72 19.50
N LEU A 304 7.28 -18.79 18.85
CA LEU A 304 7.62 -19.89 17.93
C LEU A 304 7.58 -21.26 18.61
N GLN A 305 8.15 -21.36 19.81
CA GLN A 305 8.10 -22.59 20.60
C GLN A 305 6.67 -22.95 21.02
N SER A 306 5.82 -21.96 21.32
CA SER A 306 4.42 -22.21 21.67
C SER A 306 3.62 -22.72 20.48
N LEU A 307 3.79 -22.11 19.30
CA LEU A 307 3.09 -22.50 18.08
C LEU A 307 3.58 -23.85 17.52
N GLY A 308 4.84 -24.21 17.77
CA GLY A 308 5.42 -25.50 17.38
C GLY A 308 5.03 -26.68 18.28
N ARG A 309 4.43 -26.43 19.45
CA ARG A 309 3.88 -27.50 20.30
C ARG A 309 2.56 -27.96 19.69
N THR A 310 2.60 -29.03 18.91
CA THR A 310 1.39 -29.81 18.62
C THR A 310 0.81 -30.31 19.93
N GLY A 311 -0.44 -29.95 20.22
CA GLY A 311 -1.21 -30.49 21.34
C GLY A 311 -1.43 -32.00 21.23
#